data_AF-H3CC43-F1
#
_entry.id   AF-H3CC43-F1
#
_cell.length_a   1.000
_cell.length_b   1.000
_cell.length_c   1.000
_cell.angle_alpha   90.00
_cell.angle_beta   90.00
_cell.angle_gamma   90.00
#
_symmetry.space_group_name_H-M   'P 1'
#
loop_
_entity.id
_entity.type
_entity.pdbx_description
1 polymer ?
#
loop_
_entity_poly.entity_id
_entity_poly.type
_entity_poly.pdbx_seq_one_letter_code
_entity_poly.pdbx_strand_id
1 'polypeptide(L)'
;ETLESTLTSTSTACKDDNRPLDAYYSPEQRDVILRLLNTAAPSELAGVKLLRGRKSLNIVEYRSKHGPFRTLESLVNVPLLKHKSAVTVFNSILNPVRKEKKVKINLAKFIRPEVDRSWLEDASSIVSVVCGTTRIAWSHVDREMLVLDWQQVDCPNFLRGTYMASAYLSDVSAAVSLLPSSDFYIIEKPSISVQNTALFPVMAHMRTVEAMLFALLEPRNTPNDSNVPPRVLNMMRTGVGRHFGLMVGESRTSGAQTVRQLMTDSVTQKIPRVNFPPELLLKYRNYFQMGSRRGGEELCDALLQAVAFYELLGDSSR
;
A
#
# COMPACT_ATOMS: atom_id res chain seq x y z
N GLU A 1 -19.67 -37.27 33.93
CA GLU A 1 -18.34 -36.63 33.88
C GLU A 1 -18.38 -35.51 32.85
N THR A 2 -18.06 -34.29 33.31
CA THR A 2 -17.35 -33.18 32.62
C THR A 2 -17.40 -33.11 31.08
N LEU A 3 -17.72 -32.01 30.39
CA LEU A 3 -17.66 -30.57 30.67
C LEU A 3 -18.57 -29.83 29.66
N GLU A 4 -19.46 -28.97 30.15
CA GLU A 4 -20.12 -27.91 29.36
C GLU A 4 -19.29 -26.62 29.48
N SER A 5 -19.03 -25.93 28.35
CA SER A 5 -18.54 -24.54 28.36
C SER A 5 -19.32 -23.70 27.34
N THR A 6 -20.49 -23.26 27.80
CA THR A 6 -21.36 -22.33 27.09
C THR A 6 -20.75 -20.92 27.10
N LEU A 7 -20.36 -20.45 25.92
CA LEU A 7 -20.16 -19.05 25.60
C LEU A 7 -21.44 -18.27 25.92
N THR A 8 -21.42 -17.43 26.94
CA THR A 8 -22.48 -16.44 27.14
C THR A 8 -21.85 -15.05 27.29
N SER A 9 -22.05 -14.26 26.24
CA SER A 9 -21.93 -12.81 26.22
C SER A 9 -22.79 -12.19 27.31
N THR A 10 -22.16 -11.50 28.27
CA THR A 10 -22.86 -10.54 29.14
C THR A 10 -22.33 -9.15 28.88
N SER A 11 -23.13 -8.38 28.14
CA SER A 11 -23.13 -6.93 28.17
C SER A 11 -23.53 -6.48 29.58
N THR A 12 -22.56 -6.12 30.42
CA THR A 12 -22.84 -5.40 31.66
C THR A 12 -22.64 -3.91 31.45
N ALA A 13 -23.76 -3.20 31.48
CA ALA A 13 -23.84 -1.75 31.59
C ALA A 13 -22.97 -1.22 32.73
N CYS A 14 -22.45 -0.01 32.51
CA CYS A 14 -21.61 0.76 33.42
C CYS A 14 -22.12 0.73 34.87
N LYS A 15 -21.44 -0.03 35.74
CA LYS A 15 -21.33 0.32 37.15
C LYS A 15 -20.07 1.17 37.28
N ASP A 16 -20.20 2.34 37.89
CA ASP A 16 -19.06 3.13 38.38
C ASP A 16 -18.32 2.29 39.43
N ASP A 17 -17.39 1.47 38.94
CA ASP A 17 -16.50 0.68 39.74
C ASP A 17 -15.41 1.67 40.19
N ASN A 18 -15.66 2.34 41.32
CA ASN A 18 -14.86 3.43 41.87
C ASN A 18 -13.49 2.96 42.44
N ARG A 19 -12.97 1.86 41.91
CA ARG A 19 -11.70 1.29 42.34
C ARG A 19 -10.56 2.11 41.76
N PRO A 20 -9.47 2.31 42.50
CA PRO A 20 -8.29 2.99 41.98
C PRO A 20 -7.77 2.28 40.72
N LEU A 21 -7.32 3.06 39.74
CA LEU A 21 -6.72 2.57 38.48
C LEU A 21 -5.62 1.55 38.73
N ASP A 22 -4.83 1.71 39.79
CA ASP A 22 -3.79 0.80 40.24
C ASP A 22 -4.28 -0.62 40.53
N ALA A 23 -5.53 -0.77 41.00
CA ALA A 23 -6.09 -2.09 41.33
C ALA A 23 -6.41 -2.94 40.10
N TYR A 24 -6.42 -2.33 38.90
CA TYR A 24 -6.70 -3.03 37.64
C TYR A 24 -5.45 -3.64 36.99
N TYR A 25 -4.25 -3.40 37.53
CA TYR A 25 -2.98 -3.82 36.91
C TYR A 25 -2.05 -4.48 37.93
N SER A 26 -1.28 -5.47 37.48
CA SER A 26 -0.25 -6.10 38.33
C SER A 26 0.87 -5.09 38.69
N PRO A 27 1.64 -5.33 39.77
CA PRO A 27 2.79 -4.48 40.11
C PRO A 27 3.77 -4.28 38.94
N GLU A 28 4.03 -5.34 38.17
CA GLU A 28 4.93 -5.32 37.01
C GLU A 28 4.35 -4.47 35.87
N GLN A 29 3.05 -4.63 35.61
CA GLN A 29 2.35 -3.82 34.61
C GLN A 29 2.35 -2.33 34.97
N ARG A 30 2.13 -2.02 36.24
CA ARG A 30 2.18 -0.64 36.74
C ARG A 30 3.56 -0.01 36.58
N ASP A 31 4.61 -0.75 36.89
CA ASP A 31 5.98 -0.27 36.73
C ASP A 31 6.31 0.02 35.26
N VAL A 32 5.92 -0.87 34.33
CA VAL A 32 6.09 -0.64 32.88
C VAL A 32 5.38 0.64 32.41
N ILE A 33 4.12 0.83 32.84
CA ILE A 33 3.34 2.00 32.49
C ILE A 33 3.96 3.29 33.04
N LEU A 34 4.26 3.30 34.35
CA LEU A 34 4.82 4.48 35.03
C LEU A 34 6.20 4.83 34.49
N ARG A 35 7.04 3.83 34.21
CA ARG A 35 8.35 4.02 33.60
C ARG A 35 8.23 4.77 32.28
N LEU A 36 7.39 4.30 31.36
CA LEU A 36 7.19 4.97 30.07
C LEU A 36 6.62 6.39 30.26
N LEU A 37 5.61 6.57 31.10
CA LEU A 37 4.98 7.88 31.33
C LEU A 37 5.93 8.90 31.99
N ASN A 38 6.92 8.43 32.75
CA ASN A 38 7.90 9.30 33.42
C ASN A 38 9.14 9.60 32.59
N THR A 39 9.56 8.70 31.69
CA THR A 39 10.83 8.86 30.96
C THR A 39 10.66 9.22 29.49
N ALA A 40 9.58 8.81 28.83
CA ALA A 40 9.46 8.94 27.38
C ALA A 40 9.37 10.41 26.92
N ALA A 41 9.95 10.71 25.76
CA ALA A 41 9.85 12.01 25.11
C ALA A 41 8.44 12.25 24.53
N PRO A 42 8.04 13.51 24.25
CA PRO A 42 6.73 13.79 23.65
C PRO A 42 6.46 13.06 22.33
N SER A 43 7.49 12.86 21.52
CA SER A 43 7.45 12.12 20.24
C SER A 43 7.18 10.62 20.44
N GLU A 44 7.80 10.02 21.46
CA GLU A 44 7.60 8.61 21.82
C GLU A 44 6.20 8.38 22.41
N LEU A 45 5.76 9.28 23.30
CA LEU A 45 4.40 9.25 23.85
C LEU A 45 3.33 9.41 22.76
N ALA A 46 3.58 10.21 21.72
CA ALA A 46 2.66 10.35 20.59
C ALA A 46 2.48 9.05 19.79
N GLY A 47 3.38 8.08 19.94
CA GLY A 47 3.24 6.72 19.40
C GLY A 47 2.13 5.91 20.08
N VAL A 48 1.79 6.22 21.33
CA VAL A 48 0.77 5.50 22.12
C VAL A 48 -0.64 5.93 21.73
N LYS A 49 -1.57 4.98 21.68
CA LYS A 49 -2.99 5.25 21.34
C LYS A 49 -3.57 6.29 22.32
N LEU A 50 -4.23 7.31 21.77
CA LEU A 50 -4.83 8.44 22.50
C LEU A 50 -3.85 9.43 23.17
N LEU A 51 -2.54 9.32 22.96
CA LEU A 51 -1.55 10.29 23.47
C LEU A 51 -1.00 11.25 22.42
N ARG A 52 -1.56 11.28 21.20
CA ARG A 52 -1.14 12.21 20.14
C ARG A 52 -1.48 13.67 20.45
N GLY A 53 -0.67 14.58 19.92
CA GLY A 53 -0.91 16.03 19.96
C GLY A 53 -0.77 16.58 21.38
N ARG A 54 -1.72 17.42 21.81
CA ARG A 54 -1.65 18.12 23.11
C ARG A 54 -1.54 17.17 24.32
N LYS A 55 -2.01 15.93 24.21
CA LYS A 55 -2.00 14.98 25.34
C LYS A 55 -0.60 14.50 25.73
N SER A 56 0.30 14.25 24.78
CA SER A 56 1.69 13.91 25.11
C SER A 56 2.43 15.09 25.73
N LEU A 57 2.19 16.30 25.21
CA LEU A 57 2.76 17.54 25.78
C LEU A 57 2.27 17.77 27.21
N ASN A 58 0.97 17.60 27.47
CA ASN A 58 0.40 17.77 28.80
C ASN A 58 0.97 16.78 29.83
N ILE A 59 1.28 15.54 29.43
CA ILE A 59 1.93 14.55 30.32
C ILE A 59 3.33 15.03 30.72
N VAL A 60 4.12 15.46 29.74
CA VAL A 60 5.50 15.93 29.99
C VAL A 60 5.48 17.21 30.83
N GLU A 61 4.61 18.16 30.51
CA GLU A 61 4.46 19.40 31.28
C GLU A 61 4.01 19.12 32.72
N TYR A 62 3.03 18.22 32.91
CA TYR A 62 2.53 17.87 34.23
C TYR A 62 3.62 17.22 35.09
N ARG A 63 4.36 16.22 34.57
CA ARG A 63 5.43 15.57 35.34
C ARG A 63 6.62 16.49 35.60
N SER A 64 6.88 17.46 34.72
CA SER A 64 7.89 18.50 34.95
C SER A 64 7.49 19.47 36.07
N LYS A 65 6.19 19.77 36.23
CA LYS A 65 5.68 20.69 37.26
C LYS A 65 5.40 20.02 38.61
N HIS A 66 4.92 18.77 38.59
CA HIS A 66 4.44 18.07 39.79
C HIS A 66 5.32 16.89 40.20
N GLY A 67 6.42 16.64 39.49
CA GLY A 67 7.28 15.49 39.68
C GLY A 67 6.78 14.23 38.97
N PRO A 68 7.55 13.12 39.02
CA PRO A 68 7.17 11.88 38.36
C PRO A 68 5.88 11.29 38.94
N PHE A 69 5.07 10.68 38.08
CA PHE A 69 3.88 9.94 38.46
C PHE A 69 4.27 8.77 39.36
N ARG A 70 3.66 8.69 40.55
CA ARG A 70 3.87 7.60 41.52
C ARG A 70 2.79 6.53 41.44
N THR A 71 1.61 6.89 40.98
CA THR A 71 0.46 6.00 40.81
C THR A 71 -0.24 6.28 39.48
N LEU A 72 -1.03 5.33 39.00
CA LEU A 72 -1.80 5.46 37.78
C LEU A 72 -2.97 6.44 37.92
N GLU A 73 -3.52 6.62 39.13
CA GLU A 73 -4.57 7.62 39.39
C GLU A 73 -4.09 9.04 39.10
N SER A 74 -2.80 9.29 39.34
CA SER A 74 -2.19 10.61 39.13
C SER A 74 -2.31 11.07 37.67
N LEU A 75 -2.48 10.15 36.72
CA LEU A 75 -2.67 10.48 35.30
C LEU A 75 -4.03 11.16 35.02
N VAL A 76 -5.05 10.92 35.86
CA VAL A 76 -6.39 11.53 35.70
C VAL A 76 -6.37 13.04 35.97
N ASN A 77 -5.36 13.52 36.69
CA ASN A 77 -5.14 14.93 36.95
C ASN A 77 -4.50 15.67 35.76
N VAL A 78 -3.98 14.94 34.77
CA VAL A 78 -3.41 15.54 33.56
C VAL A 78 -4.53 16.07 32.67
N PRO A 79 -4.46 17.32 32.19
CA PRO A 79 -5.49 17.88 31.33
C PRO A 79 -5.75 17.00 30.09
N LEU A 80 -7.03 16.78 29.78
CA LEU A 80 -7.54 15.95 28.67
C LEU A 80 -7.34 14.42 28.83
N LEU A 81 -6.88 13.95 29.98
CA LEU A 81 -6.79 12.53 30.32
C LEU A 81 -7.74 12.19 31.46
N LYS A 82 -8.91 11.66 31.10
CA LYS A 82 -9.92 11.16 32.06
C LYS A 82 -9.78 9.65 32.24
N HIS A 83 -10.44 9.10 33.27
CA HIS A 83 -10.34 7.69 33.65
C HIS A 83 -10.43 6.71 32.47
N LYS A 84 -11.48 6.80 31.64
CA LYS A 84 -11.66 5.96 30.44
C LYS A 84 -10.50 6.07 29.43
N SER A 85 -9.98 7.28 29.28
CA SER A 85 -8.82 7.57 28.41
C SER A 85 -7.55 6.95 28.99
N ALA A 86 -7.32 7.10 30.29
CA ALA A 86 -6.17 6.55 31.01
C ALA A 86 -6.12 5.03 30.89
N VAL A 87 -7.23 4.33 31.13
CA VAL A 87 -7.34 2.86 30.94
C VAL A 87 -6.97 2.45 29.51
N THR A 88 -7.45 3.18 28.51
CA THR A 88 -7.13 2.87 27.10
C THR A 88 -5.65 3.10 26.78
N VAL A 89 -5.04 4.13 27.39
CA VAL A 89 -3.61 4.42 27.27
C VAL A 89 -2.78 3.30 27.91
N PHE A 90 -3.09 2.91 29.15
CA PHE A 90 -2.41 1.83 29.87
C PHE A 90 -2.43 0.52 29.09
N ASN A 91 -3.61 0.12 28.62
CA ASN A 91 -3.76 -1.08 27.79
C ASN A 91 -2.95 -0.97 26.48
N SER A 92 -2.82 0.22 25.90
CA SER A 92 -1.99 0.45 24.70
C SER A 92 -0.48 0.43 24.98
N ILE A 93 -0.06 0.74 26.21
CA ILE A 93 1.34 0.67 26.64
C ILE A 93 1.73 -0.78 26.91
N LEU A 94 0.88 -1.52 27.60
CA LEU A 94 1.10 -2.94 27.91
C LEU A 94 0.99 -3.83 26.66
N ASN A 95 0.08 -3.48 25.74
CA ASN A 95 -0.09 -4.16 24.46
C ASN A 95 0.19 -3.18 23.33
N PRO A 96 1.48 -2.87 23.04
CA PRO A 96 1.83 -2.00 21.93
C PRO A 96 1.43 -2.70 20.63
N VAL A 97 0.25 -2.36 20.12
CA VAL A 97 -0.13 -2.76 18.76
C VAL A 97 0.91 -2.11 17.86
N ARG A 98 1.80 -2.91 17.25
CA ARG A 98 2.66 -2.48 16.14
C ARG A 98 1.74 -2.00 15.02
N LYS A 99 1.31 -0.75 15.09
CA LYS A 99 0.45 -0.14 14.08
C LYS A 99 1.33 0.30 12.91
N GLU A 100 1.80 -0.67 12.15
CA GLU A 100 1.63 -0.50 10.71
C GLU A 100 0.13 -0.35 10.52
N LYS A 101 -0.34 0.88 10.29
CA LYS A 101 -1.72 1.08 9.82
C LYS A 101 -1.79 0.45 8.44
N LYS A 102 -2.00 -0.86 8.35
CA LYS A 102 -2.55 -1.48 7.15
C LYS A 102 -3.96 -0.93 7.03
N VAL A 103 -4.10 0.21 6.34
CA VAL A 103 -5.39 0.62 5.79
C VAL A 103 -5.82 -0.58 4.96
N LYS A 104 -6.91 -1.26 5.31
CA LYS A 104 -7.45 -2.33 4.47
C LYS A 104 -7.86 -1.67 3.15
N ILE A 105 -6.99 -1.74 2.15
CA ILE A 105 -7.20 -1.21 0.80
C ILE A 105 -8.03 -2.27 0.08
N ASN A 106 -9.28 -1.95 -0.23
CA ASN A 106 -10.15 -2.86 -0.99
C ASN A 106 -9.84 -2.72 -2.48
N LEU A 107 -9.35 -3.80 -3.12
CA LEU A 107 -8.98 -3.85 -4.53
C LEU A 107 -10.08 -3.33 -5.47
N ALA A 108 -11.35 -3.63 -5.18
CA ALA A 108 -12.49 -3.22 -6.01
C ALA A 108 -12.64 -1.69 -6.13
N LYS A 109 -12.07 -0.92 -5.19
CA LYS A 109 -12.07 0.55 -5.27
C LYS A 109 -11.01 1.11 -6.22
N PHE A 110 -10.00 0.32 -6.56
CA PHE A 110 -8.82 0.77 -7.29
C PHE A 110 -8.69 0.13 -8.67
N ILE A 111 -9.52 -0.86 -8.99
CA ILE A 111 -9.61 -1.47 -10.33
C ILE A 111 -10.82 -0.93 -11.09
N ARG A 112 -10.62 -0.61 -12.37
CA ARG A 112 -11.68 -0.20 -13.31
C ARG A 112 -11.48 -0.83 -14.69
N PRO A 113 -12.53 -1.24 -15.42
CA PRO A 113 -13.92 -1.35 -14.99
C PRO A 113 -14.10 -2.34 -13.83
N GLU A 114 -15.28 -2.35 -13.21
CA GLU A 114 -15.59 -3.33 -12.17
C GLU A 114 -15.66 -4.72 -12.79
N VAL A 115 -14.98 -5.67 -12.17
CA VAL A 115 -14.94 -7.07 -12.57
C VAL A 115 -15.25 -7.90 -11.34
N ASP A 116 -16.08 -8.93 -11.50
CA ASP A 116 -16.37 -9.83 -10.40
C ASP A 116 -15.09 -10.47 -9.89
N ARG A 117 -14.97 -10.48 -8.57
CA ARG A 117 -13.77 -10.91 -7.87
C ARG A 117 -13.36 -12.34 -8.22
N SER A 118 -14.32 -13.24 -8.47
CA SER A 118 -14.05 -14.62 -8.87
C SER A 118 -13.17 -14.69 -10.12
N TRP A 119 -13.41 -13.83 -11.12
CA TRP A 119 -12.57 -13.79 -12.32
C TRP A 119 -11.15 -13.34 -12.02
N LEU A 120 -10.98 -12.38 -11.12
CA LEU A 120 -9.65 -11.93 -10.70
C LEU A 120 -8.93 -13.02 -9.89
N GLU A 121 -9.66 -13.73 -9.03
CA GLU A 121 -9.15 -14.87 -8.25
C GLU A 121 -8.83 -16.08 -9.12
N ASP A 122 -9.48 -16.22 -10.28
CA ASP A 122 -9.28 -17.29 -11.27
C ASP A 122 -8.18 -16.99 -12.30
N ALA A 123 -7.61 -15.77 -12.31
CA ALA A 123 -6.47 -15.41 -13.16
C ALA A 123 -5.20 -16.23 -12.83
N SER A 124 -4.61 -16.87 -13.83
CA SER A 124 -3.34 -17.59 -13.73
C SER A 124 -2.14 -16.65 -13.73
N SER A 125 -2.20 -15.58 -14.52
CA SER A 125 -1.18 -14.54 -14.60
C SER A 125 -1.77 -13.18 -14.98
N ILE A 126 -1.00 -12.12 -14.72
CA ILE A 126 -1.30 -10.76 -15.18
C ILE A 126 -0.08 -10.12 -15.84
N VAL A 127 -0.32 -9.21 -16.77
CA VAL A 127 0.70 -8.28 -17.29
C VAL A 127 0.39 -6.88 -16.80
N SER A 128 1.20 -6.37 -15.89
CA SER A 128 1.11 -5.00 -15.40
C SER A 128 1.90 -4.07 -16.31
N VAL A 129 1.28 -3.02 -16.84
CA VAL A 129 1.82 -2.08 -17.81
C VAL A 129 1.80 -0.65 -17.25
N VAL A 130 2.92 0.04 -17.34
CA VAL A 130 3.08 1.45 -16.94
C VAL A 130 3.64 2.26 -18.11
N CYS A 131 2.97 3.38 -18.41
CA CYS A 131 3.40 4.33 -19.42
C CYS A 131 4.05 5.55 -18.76
N GLY A 132 5.31 5.80 -19.11
CA GLY A 132 6.03 7.04 -18.80
C GLY A 132 5.90 8.04 -19.94
N THR A 133 6.66 9.13 -19.86
CA THR A 133 6.67 10.17 -20.90
C THR A 133 7.46 9.79 -22.16
N THR A 134 8.32 8.79 -22.09
CA THR A 134 9.16 8.33 -23.20
C THR A 134 9.28 6.81 -23.31
N ARG A 135 8.59 6.05 -22.45
CA ARG A 135 8.75 4.60 -22.32
C ARG A 135 7.46 3.92 -21.95
N ILE A 136 7.36 2.65 -22.32
CA ILE A 136 6.39 1.71 -21.74
C ILE A 136 7.19 0.61 -21.04
N ALA A 137 6.84 0.31 -19.80
CA ALA A 137 7.39 -0.79 -19.03
C ALA A 137 6.29 -1.76 -18.63
N TRP A 138 6.65 -3.03 -18.47
CA TRP A 138 5.72 -4.05 -18.00
C TRP A 138 6.38 -5.11 -17.14
N SER A 139 5.56 -5.78 -16.34
CA SER A 139 5.91 -6.98 -15.59
C SER A 139 4.83 -8.03 -15.75
N HIS A 140 5.22 -9.23 -16.17
CA HIS A 140 4.36 -10.43 -16.22
C HIS A 140 4.59 -11.23 -14.95
N VAL A 141 3.53 -11.40 -14.16
CA VAL A 141 3.59 -12.08 -12.86
C VAL A 141 2.46 -13.09 -12.75
N ASP A 142 2.77 -14.31 -12.34
CA ASP A 142 1.78 -15.35 -12.10
C ASP A 142 1.18 -15.29 -10.70
N ARG A 143 0.17 -16.13 -10.45
CA ARG A 143 -0.49 -16.23 -9.14
C ARG A 143 0.44 -16.68 -8.01
N GLU A 144 1.53 -17.37 -8.33
CA GLU A 144 2.52 -17.83 -7.35
C GLU A 144 3.52 -16.72 -6.98
N MET A 145 3.28 -15.49 -7.44
CA MET A 145 4.13 -14.33 -7.27
C MET A 145 5.51 -14.52 -7.91
N LEU A 146 5.61 -15.29 -8.99
CA LEU A 146 6.83 -15.40 -9.80
C LEU A 146 6.82 -14.38 -10.94
N VAL A 147 7.90 -13.61 -11.06
CA VAL A 147 8.09 -12.67 -12.17
C VAL A 147 8.57 -13.45 -13.39
N LEU A 148 7.68 -13.66 -14.35
CA LEU A 148 7.94 -14.41 -15.58
C LEU A 148 8.67 -13.54 -16.62
N ASP A 149 8.30 -12.27 -16.71
CA ASP A 149 8.94 -11.30 -17.59
C ASP A 149 8.93 -9.90 -16.96
N TRP A 150 9.97 -9.10 -17.24
CA TRP A 150 10.08 -7.74 -16.72
C TRP A 150 10.99 -6.91 -17.62
N GLN A 151 10.39 -5.98 -18.37
CA GLN A 151 11.06 -5.27 -19.45
C GLN A 151 10.46 -3.85 -19.66
N GLN A 152 11.16 -3.07 -20.48
CA GLN A 152 10.70 -1.75 -20.92
C GLN A 152 11.20 -1.48 -22.33
N VAL A 153 10.48 -0.62 -23.05
CA VAL A 153 10.86 -0.13 -24.39
C VAL A 153 10.80 1.38 -24.43
N ASP A 154 11.71 1.98 -25.20
CA ASP A 154 11.67 3.40 -25.53
C ASP A 154 10.63 3.65 -26.62
N CYS A 155 9.86 4.72 -26.46
CA CYS A 155 8.84 5.17 -27.40
C CYS A 155 9.27 6.54 -27.96
N PRO A 156 10.00 6.58 -29.08
CA PRO A 156 10.65 7.80 -29.59
C PRO A 156 9.66 8.89 -30.00
N ASN A 157 8.41 8.57 -30.29
CA ASN A 157 7.37 9.52 -30.69
C ASN A 157 6.59 10.10 -29.51
N PHE A 158 6.80 9.59 -28.30
CA PHE A 158 6.08 10.08 -27.11
C PHE A 158 6.56 11.48 -26.72
N LEU A 159 5.57 12.38 -26.54
CA LEU A 159 5.78 13.79 -26.16
C LEU A 159 6.89 14.51 -26.96
N ARG A 160 7.13 14.11 -28.21
CA ARG A 160 8.10 14.76 -29.09
C ARG A 160 7.40 15.55 -30.19
N GLY A 161 7.69 16.85 -30.24
CA GLY A 161 7.20 17.73 -31.29
C GLY A 161 5.68 17.81 -31.32
N THR A 162 5.12 17.77 -32.53
CA THR A 162 3.67 17.86 -32.75
C THR A 162 2.99 16.53 -32.44
N TYR A 163 1.85 16.57 -31.74
CA TYR A 163 1.05 15.38 -31.47
C TYR A 163 0.55 14.75 -32.78
N MET A 164 0.92 13.48 -33.01
CA MET A 164 0.44 12.68 -34.14
C MET A 164 -0.02 11.30 -33.66
N ALA A 165 -1.33 11.05 -33.78
CA ALA A 165 -1.93 9.79 -33.30
C ALA A 165 -1.36 8.55 -33.99
N SER A 166 -1.02 8.63 -35.29
CA SER A 166 -0.40 7.53 -36.04
C SER A 166 1.00 7.19 -35.53
N ALA A 167 1.80 8.20 -35.15
CA ALA A 167 3.12 7.99 -34.59
C ALA A 167 3.05 7.33 -33.21
N TYR A 168 2.09 7.74 -32.38
CA TYR A 168 1.79 7.08 -31.11
C TYR A 168 1.36 5.62 -31.33
N LEU A 169 0.45 5.38 -32.27
CA LEU A 169 -0.03 4.03 -32.57
C LEU A 169 1.11 3.10 -32.99
N SER A 170 2.09 3.60 -33.76
CA SER A 170 3.27 2.82 -34.14
C SER A 170 4.07 2.36 -32.92
N ASP A 171 4.39 3.28 -32.00
CA ASP A 171 5.16 2.96 -30.80
C ASP A 171 4.38 2.02 -29.85
N VAL A 172 3.09 2.29 -29.65
CA VAL A 172 2.24 1.46 -28.78
C VAL A 172 2.06 0.06 -29.38
N SER A 173 1.86 -0.05 -30.69
CA SER A 173 1.72 -1.36 -31.36
C SER A 173 3.01 -2.18 -31.26
N ALA A 174 4.17 -1.53 -31.42
CA ALA A 174 5.47 -2.17 -31.23
C ALA A 174 5.63 -2.71 -29.79
N ALA A 175 5.27 -1.92 -28.78
CA ALA A 175 5.28 -2.37 -27.39
C ALA A 175 4.31 -3.54 -27.14
N VAL A 176 3.06 -3.43 -27.62
CA VAL A 176 2.03 -4.47 -27.48
C VAL A 176 2.48 -5.80 -28.11
N SER A 177 3.19 -5.76 -29.23
CA SER A 177 3.70 -6.98 -29.90
C SER A 177 4.72 -7.77 -29.06
N LEU A 178 5.31 -7.14 -28.05
CA LEU A 178 6.27 -7.76 -27.13
C LEU A 178 5.62 -8.24 -25.82
N LEU A 179 4.37 -7.83 -25.54
CA LEU A 179 3.69 -8.22 -24.31
C LEU A 179 3.31 -9.71 -24.37
N PRO A 180 3.59 -10.49 -23.31
CA PRO A 180 3.17 -11.88 -23.26
C PRO A 180 1.64 -11.99 -23.16
N SER A 181 1.12 -13.15 -23.56
CA SER A 181 -0.29 -13.49 -23.37
C SER A 181 -0.60 -13.68 -21.88
N SER A 182 -1.72 -13.14 -21.42
CA SER A 182 -2.12 -13.21 -20.01
C SER A 182 -3.64 -13.06 -19.86
N ASP A 183 -4.16 -13.38 -18.68
CA ASP A 183 -5.60 -13.31 -18.41
C ASP A 183 -6.07 -11.87 -18.30
N PHE A 184 -5.27 -11.02 -17.64
CA PHE A 184 -5.51 -9.59 -17.52
C PHE A 184 -4.28 -8.75 -17.82
N TYR A 185 -4.53 -7.60 -18.46
CA TYR A 185 -3.57 -6.52 -18.66
C TYR A 185 -3.92 -5.36 -17.73
N ILE A 186 -3.07 -5.10 -16.74
CA ILE A 186 -3.30 -4.07 -15.73
C ILE A 186 -2.55 -2.80 -16.12
N ILE A 187 -3.25 -1.78 -16.56
CA ILE A 187 -2.71 -0.48 -16.95
C ILE A 187 -2.74 0.48 -15.77
N GLU A 188 -1.67 1.22 -15.55
CA GLU A 188 -1.69 2.26 -14.51
C GLU A 188 -2.67 3.38 -14.85
N LYS A 189 -3.53 3.73 -13.89
CA LYS A 189 -4.35 4.94 -13.92
C LYS A 189 -3.62 6.09 -13.22
N PRO A 190 -3.03 7.06 -13.96
CA PRO A 190 -2.34 8.19 -13.36
C PRO A 190 -3.33 9.15 -12.69
N SER A 191 -2.87 9.81 -11.63
CA SER A 191 -3.64 10.78 -10.83
C SER A 191 -3.35 12.23 -11.21
N ILE A 192 -3.42 12.54 -12.52
CA ILE A 192 -3.27 13.91 -13.02
C ILE A 192 -4.65 14.59 -13.03
N SER A 193 -4.77 15.72 -12.33
CA SER A 193 -6.02 16.50 -12.30
C SER A 193 -6.25 17.21 -13.62
N VAL A 194 -7.46 17.07 -14.16
CA VAL A 194 -7.94 17.82 -15.35
C VAL A 194 -7.96 19.34 -15.12
N GLN A 195 -7.98 19.78 -13.86
CA GLN A 195 -7.98 21.21 -13.51
C GLN A 195 -6.58 21.83 -13.64
N ASN A 196 -5.52 21.02 -13.68
CA ASN A 196 -4.16 21.51 -13.85
C ASN A 196 -3.83 21.64 -15.34
N THR A 197 -4.17 22.79 -15.92
CA THR A 197 -3.97 23.08 -17.35
C THR A 197 -2.50 23.07 -17.77
N ALA A 198 -1.56 23.35 -16.85
CA ALA A 198 -0.13 23.30 -17.15
C ALA A 198 0.38 21.89 -17.48
N LEU A 199 -0.31 20.85 -16.96
CA LEU A 199 0.01 19.44 -17.23
C LEU A 199 -0.85 18.83 -18.34
N PHE A 200 -1.65 19.65 -19.05
CA PHE A 200 -2.54 19.15 -20.10
C PHE A 200 -1.82 18.33 -21.18
N PRO A 201 -0.63 18.71 -21.71
CA PRO A 201 0.06 17.90 -22.71
C PRO A 201 0.42 16.50 -22.20
N VAL A 202 0.90 16.41 -20.95
CA VAL A 202 1.23 15.13 -20.30
C VAL A 202 -0.04 14.32 -20.07
N MET A 203 -1.11 14.95 -19.62
CA MET A 203 -2.40 14.28 -19.44
C MET A 203 -2.94 13.72 -20.76
N ALA A 204 -2.95 14.51 -21.83
CA ALA A 204 -3.42 14.10 -23.14
C ALA A 204 -2.58 12.94 -23.71
N HIS A 205 -1.26 13.00 -23.51
CA HIS A 205 -0.35 11.90 -23.82
C HIS A 205 -0.73 10.61 -23.08
N MET A 206 -0.83 10.66 -21.75
CA MET A 206 -1.16 9.48 -20.94
C MET A 206 -2.52 8.89 -21.31
N ARG A 207 -3.53 9.73 -21.56
CA ARG A 207 -4.87 9.27 -21.99
C ARG A 207 -4.87 8.68 -23.39
N THR A 208 -4.05 9.20 -24.30
CA THR A 208 -3.91 8.64 -25.66
C THR A 208 -3.32 7.25 -25.60
N VAL A 209 -2.21 7.07 -24.87
CA VAL A 209 -1.55 5.77 -24.75
C VAL A 209 -2.46 4.77 -24.02
N GLU A 210 -3.10 5.19 -22.92
CA GLU A 210 -4.10 4.39 -22.21
C GLU A 210 -5.19 3.89 -23.18
N ALA A 211 -5.82 4.79 -23.96
CA ALA A 211 -6.87 4.41 -24.90
C ALA A 211 -6.38 3.44 -25.99
N MET A 212 -5.17 3.63 -26.52
CA MET A 212 -4.59 2.72 -27.52
C MET A 212 -4.31 1.34 -26.93
N LEU A 213 -3.77 1.26 -25.71
CA LEU A 213 -3.53 -0.01 -25.03
C LEU A 213 -4.84 -0.77 -24.78
N PHE A 214 -5.88 -0.09 -24.29
CA PHE A 214 -7.23 -0.68 -24.15
C PHE A 214 -7.76 -1.23 -25.48
N ALA A 215 -7.65 -0.47 -26.56
CA ALA A 215 -8.15 -0.89 -27.86
C ALA A 215 -7.34 -2.04 -28.50
N LEU A 216 -6.03 -2.09 -28.27
CA LEU A 216 -5.14 -3.07 -28.90
C LEU A 216 -5.06 -4.40 -28.13
N LEU A 217 -5.23 -4.37 -26.81
CA LEU A 217 -5.13 -5.54 -25.94
C LEU A 217 -6.48 -6.25 -25.72
N GLU A 218 -7.60 -5.57 -25.91
CA GLU A 218 -8.90 -6.22 -25.91
C GLU A 218 -9.09 -7.10 -27.16
N PRO A 219 -9.68 -8.31 -27.03
CA PRO A 219 -9.94 -9.16 -28.18
C PRO A 219 -10.92 -8.49 -29.15
N ARG A 220 -10.57 -8.46 -30.44
CA ARG A 220 -11.37 -7.74 -31.47
C ARG A 220 -12.78 -8.29 -31.72
N ASN A 221 -13.07 -9.52 -31.28
CA ASN A 221 -14.27 -10.27 -31.64
C ASN A 221 -14.96 -10.94 -30.43
N THR A 222 -14.94 -10.32 -29.25
CA THR A 222 -15.77 -10.81 -28.13
C THR A 222 -17.26 -10.61 -28.49
N PRO A 223 -18.08 -11.67 -28.51
CA PRO A 223 -19.52 -11.50 -28.67
C PRO A 223 -20.07 -10.72 -27.48
N ASN A 224 -20.91 -9.70 -27.76
CA ASN A 224 -21.52 -8.84 -26.73
C ASN A 224 -22.35 -9.61 -25.67
N ASP A 225 -22.75 -10.86 -25.94
CA ASP A 225 -23.50 -11.73 -25.03
C ASP A 225 -22.63 -12.66 -24.16
N SER A 226 -21.31 -12.55 -24.24
CA SER A 226 -20.44 -13.35 -23.39
C SER A 226 -20.31 -12.70 -22.00
N ASN A 227 -20.61 -13.44 -20.93
CA ASN A 227 -20.41 -13.01 -19.53
C ASN A 227 -18.91 -12.96 -19.15
N VAL A 228 -18.05 -12.68 -20.13
CA VAL A 228 -16.59 -12.67 -20.01
C VAL A 228 -16.19 -11.25 -19.63
N PRO A 229 -15.39 -11.07 -18.57
CA PRO A 229 -14.97 -9.75 -18.16
C PRO A 229 -13.99 -9.14 -19.18
N PRO A 230 -13.88 -7.81 -19.22
CA PRO A 230 -12.83 -7.13 -19.98
C PRO A 230 -11.46 -7.58 -19.48
N ARG A 231 -10.54 -7.83 -20.42
CA ARG A 231 -9.17 -8.28 -20.11
C ARG A 231 -8.27 -7.13 -19.71
N VAL A 232 -8.59 -5.91 -20.14
CA VAL A 232 -7.78 -4.73 -19.87
C VAL A 232 -8.40 -3.93 -18.74
N LEU A 233 -7.64 -3.76 -17.67
CA LEU A 233 -8.08 -3.11 -16.44
C LEU A 233 -7.15 -1.95 -16.10
N ASN A 234 -7.67 -0.94 -15.45
CA ASN A 234 -6.94 0.17 -14.87
C ASN A 234 -6.73 -0.07 -13.37
N MET A 235 -5.52 0.14 -12.87
CA MET A 235 -5.23 0.16 -11.43
C MET A 235 -4.77 1.55 -10.99
N MET A 236 -5.41 2.11 -9.94
CA MET A 236 -5.10 3.46 -9.47
C MET A 236 -3.70 3.55 -8.84
N ARG A 237 -2.86 4.43 -9.39
CA ARG A 237 -1.49 4.73 -8.90
C ARG A 237 -1.43 5.04 -7.40
N THR A 238 -2.42 5.75 -6.89
CA THR A 238 -2.51 6.12 -5.46
C THR A 238 -2.82 4.91 -4.56
N GLY A 239 -3.56 3.92 -5.06
CA GLY A 239 -3.80 2.66 -4.35
C GLY A 239 -2.51 1.89 -4.16
N VAL A 240 -1.75 1.70 -5.24
CA VAL A 240 -0.42 1.06 -5.22
C VAL A 240 0.53 1.83 -4.29
N GLY A 241 0.57 3.16 -4.40
CA GLY A 241 1.41 4.00 -3.55
C GLY A 241 1.09 3.85 -2.05
N ARG A 242 -0.19 3.82 -1.68
CA ARG A 242 -0.60 3.60 -0.28
C ARG A 242 -0.23 2.19 0.22
N HIS A 243 -0.40 1.19 -0.62
CA HIS A 243 -0.10 -0.21 -0.30
C HIS A 243 1.35 -0.42 0.12
N PHE A 244 2.29 0.20 -0.59
CA PHE A 244 3.73 0.13 -0.27
C PHE A 244 4.23 1.24 0.65
N GLY A 245 3.34 2.08 1.20
CA GLY A 245 3.76 3.19 2.07
C GLY A 245 4.59 4.27 1.35
N LEU A 246 4.39 4.45 0.04
CA LEU A 246 5.12 5.40 -0.81
C LEU A 246 4.47 6.79 -0.89
N MET A 247 3.44 7.06 -0.09
CA MET A 247 2.73 8.34 -0.14
C MET A 247 3.32 9.34 0.87
N VAL A 248 3.67 10.53 0.40
CA VAL A 248 4.01 11.71 1.22
C VAL A 248 3.02 12.81 0.89
N GLY A 249 2.04 13.01 1.78
CA GLY A 249 0.87 13.84 1.47
C GLY A 249 0.05 13.22 0.33
N GLU A 250 -0.13 13.97 -0.74
CA GLU A 250 -0.83 13.52 -1.96
C GLU A 250 0.12 13.01 -3.05
N SER A 251 1.44 13.16 -2.85
CA SER A 251 2.46 12.78 -3.81
C SER A 251 3.01 11.39 -3.52
N ARG A 252 3.24 10.61 -4.57
CA ARG A 252 3.90 9.30 -4.49
C ARG A 252 5.41 9.46 -4.69
N THR A 253 6.21 8.86 -3.82
CA THR A 253 7.68 8.78 -3.94
C THR A 253 8.11 7.59 -4.80
N SER A 254 9.39 7.57 -5.19
CA SER A 254 9.98 6.47 -5.97
C SER A 254 9.85 5.13 -5.28
N GLY A 255 9.52 4.10 -6.06
CA GLY A 255 9.44 2.70 -5.62
C GLY A 255 10.78 1.95 -5.65
N ALA A 256 11.86 2.57 -6.12
CA ALA A 256 13.12 1.88 -6.40
C ALA A 256 13.75 1.21 -5.18
N GLN A 257 13.64 1.82 -4.00
CA GLN A 257 14.13 1.19 -2.76
C GLN A 257 13.31 -0.05 -2.40
N THR A 258 11.97 0.03 -2.51
CA THR A 258 11.09 -1.11 -2.27
C THR A 258 11.39 -2.26 -3.21
N VAL A 259 11.58 -1.98 -4.50
CA VAL A 259 11.93 -2.99 -5.50
C VAL A 259 13.27 -3.67 -5.20
N ARG A 260 14.31 -2.90 -4.84
CA ARG A 260 15.60 -3.48 -4.42
C ARG A 260 15.47 -4.38 -3.20
N GLN A 261 14.61 -4.00 -2.26
CA GLN A 261 14.32 -4.83 -1.10
C GLN A 261 13.62 -6.13 -1.51
N LEU A 262 12.60 -6.06 -2.38
CA LEU A 262 11.92 -7.26 -2.90
C LEU A 262 12.88 -8.20 -3.63
N MET A 263 13.78 -7.68 -4.46
CA MET A 263 14.82 -8.48 -5.12
C MET A 263 15.76 -9.16 -4.12
N THR A 264 16.16 -8.46 -3.05
CA THR A 264 17.03 -9.02 -2.00
C THR A 264 16.29 -10.07 -1.17
N ASP A 265 15.04 -9.78 -0.81
CA ASP A 265 14.18 -10.67 -0.02
C ASP A 265 13.88 -11.97 -0.77
N SER A 266 13.74 -11.92 -2.10
CA SER A 266 13.50 -13.10 -2.95
C SER A 266 14.58 -14.18 -2.84
N VAL A 267 15.80 -13.80 -2.45
CA VAL A 267 16.94 -14.72 -2.27
C VAL A 267 17.18 -15.04 -0.80
N THR A 268 16.88 -14.09 0.10
CA THR A 268 17.27 -14.18 1.52
C THR A 268 16.17 -14.67 2.44
N GLN A 269 14.90 -14.47 2.09
CA GLN A 269 13.76 -14.87 2.91
C GLN A 269 13.22 -16.23 2.49
N LYS A 270 12.74 -17.01 3.47
CA LYS A 270 12.11 -18.32 3.21
C LYS A 270 10.77 -18.20 2.47
N ILE A 271 10.04 -17.11 2.71
CA ILE A 271 8.72 -16.84 2.11
C ILE A 271 8.74 -15.38 1.63
N PRO A 272 9.34 -15.12 0.45
CA PRO A 272 9.40 -13.77 -0.09
C PRO A 272 8.02 -13.32 -0.61
N ARG A 273 7.82 -12.00 -0.72
CA ARG A 273 6.58 -11.43 -1.28
C ARG A 273 6.46 -11.65 -2.78
N VAL A 274 7.58 -11.77 -3.48
CA VAL A 274 7.67 -11.99 -4.92
C VAL A 274 8.99 -12.70 -5.23
N ASN A 275 8.96 -13.63 -6.18
CA ASN A 275 10.08 -14.44 -6.62
C ASN A 275 10.59 -13.96 -7.98
N PHE A 276 11.90 -14.04 -8.18
CA PHE A 276 12.54 -13.67 -9.44
C PHE A 276 13.39 -14.83 -9.96
N PRO A 277 13.33 -15.14 -11.26
CA PRO A 277 14.33 -15.95 -11.93
C PRO A 277 15.73 -15.35 -11.74
N PRO A 278 16.77 -16.19 -11.51
CA PRO A 278 18.15 -15.71 -11.31
C PRO A 278 18.65 -14.79 -12.44
N GLU A 279 18.22 -15.06 -13.67
CA GLU A 279 18.57 -14.27 -14.86
C GLU A 279 18.07 -12.82 -14.78
N LEU A 280 16.85 -12.61 -14.29
CA LEU A 280 16.28 -11.27 -14.10
C LEU A 280 16.99 -10.53 -12.96
N LEU A 281 17.33 -11.22 -11.87
CA LEU A 281 18.12 -10.63 -10.78
C LEU A 281 19.48 -10.15 -11.27
N LEU A 282 20.17 -10.96 -12.08
CA LEU A 282 21.45 -10.59 -12.68
C LEU A 282 21.31 -9.40 -13.65
N LYS A 283 20.30 -9.41 -14.52
CA LYS A 283 19.99 -8.34 -15.47
C LYS A 283 19.77 -6.99 -14.78
N TYR A 284 19.05 -6.98 -13.66
CA TYR A 284 18.61 -5.74 -13.00
C TYR A 284 19.38 -5.37 -11.72
N ARG A 285 20.40 -6.15 -11.30
CA ARG A 285 21.16 -5.98 -10.05
C ARG A 285 21.58 -4.53 -9.74
N ASN A 286 22.03 -3.81 -10.77
CA ASN A 286 22.55 -2.44 -10.62
C ASN A 286 21.63 -1.37 -11.23
N TYR A 287 20.45 -1.74 -11.71
CA TYR A 287 19.61 -0.85 -12.50
C TYR A 287 18.95 0.25 -11.65
N PHE A 288 18.58 -0.08 -10.41
CA PHE A 288 17.80 0.76 -9.49
C PHE A 288 18.66 1.49 -8.43
N GLN A 289 19.94 1.72 -8.71
CA GLN A 289 20.83 2.46 -7.81
C GLN A 289 20.52 3.97 -7.83
N MET A 290 20.67 4.64 -6.68
CA MET A 290 20.52 6.09 -6.59
C MET A 290 21.50 6.79 -7.54
N GLY A 291 21.01 7.75 -8.33
CA GLY A 291 21.83 8.49 -9.30
C GLY A 291 22.00 7.80 -10.65
N SER A 292 21.39 6.62 -10.86
CA SER A 292 21.26 6.02 -12.20
C SER A 292 20.49 6.98 -13.12
N ARG A 293 21.18 7.59 -14.08
CA ARG A 293 20.56 8.41 -15.14
C ARG A 293 19.67 7.60 -16.10
N ARG A 294 19.61 6.26 -15.94
CA ARG A 294 19.05 5.36 -16.95
C ARG A 294 17.52 5.22 -16.90
N GLY A 295 16.84 5.86 -15.95
CA GLY A 295 15.41 5.62 -15.77
C GLY A 295 15.14 4.20 -15.29
N GLY A 296 13.89 3.89 -15.01
CA GLY A 296 13.49 2.63 -14.37
C GLY A 296 12.40 2.80 -13.31
N GLU A 297 11.89 4.01 -13.14
CA GLU A 297 10.69 4.25 -12.33
C GLU A 297 9.49 3.50 -12.92
N GLU A 298 9.33 3.49 -14.25
CA GLU A 298 8.27 2.74 -14.93
C GLU A 298 8.41 1.23 -14.69
N LEU A 299 9.63 0.69 -14.74
CA LEU A 299 9.92 -0.72 -14.40
C LEU A 299 9.54 -1.02 -12.94
N CYS A 300 9.94 -0.15 -12.02
CA CYS A 300 9.61 -0.29 -10.61
C CYS A 300 8.10 -0.27 -10.40
N ASP A 301 7.42 0.69 -11.01
CA ASP A 301 5.98 0.88 -10.89
C ASP A 301 5.21 -0.30 -11.49
N ALA A 302 5.66 -0.85 -12.63
CA ALA A 302 5.03 -2.01 -13.25
C ALA A 302 5.08 -3.23 -12.34
N LEU A 303 6.24 -3.52 -11.73
CA LEU A 303 6.40 -4.61 -10.78
C LEU A 303 5.58 -4.39 -9.50
N LEU A 304 5.66 -3.19 -8.91
CA LEU A 304 4.91 -2.87 -7.70
C LEU A 304 3.40 -2.96 -7.94
N GLN A 305 2.91 -2.50 -9.09
CA GLN A 305 1.51 -2.63 -9.44
C GLN A 305 1.08 -4.10 -9.56
N ALA A 306 1.90 -4.97 -10.16
CA ALA A 306 1.61 -6.40 -10.24
C ALA A 306 1.55 -7.07 -8.84
N VAL A 307 2.53 -6.76 -7.99
CA VAL A 307 2.57 -7.28 -6.61
C VAL A 307 1.38 -6.77 -5.80
N ALA A 308 1.04 -5.49 -5.91
CA ALA A 308 -0.12 -4.92 -5.24
C ALA A 308 -1.44 -5.55 -5.71
N PHE A 309 -1.57 -5.86 -7.00
CA PHE A 309 -2.77 -6.50 -7.54
C PHE A 309 -3.07 -7.81 -6.79
N TYR A 310 -2.11 -8.72 -6.71
CA TYR A 310 -2.29 -10.02 -6.04
C TYR A 310 -2.43 -9.89 -4.51
N GLU A 311 -1.65 -9.03 -3.87
CA GLU A 311 -1.71 -8.89 -2.41
C GLU A 311 -3.04 -8.27 -1.95
N LEU A 312 -3.55 -7.25 -2.67
CA LEU A 312 -4.84 -6.63 -2.37
C LEU A 312 -6.02 -7.54 -2.74
N LEU A 313 -5.82 -8.44 -3.71
CA LEU A 313 -6.75 -9.53 -3.94
C LEU A 313 -6.77 -10.43 -2.70
N GLY A 314 -5.64 -11.01 -2.28
CA GLY A 314 -5.58 -11.93 -1.13
C GLY A 314 -6.00 -11.36 0.25
N ASP A 315 -5.71 -10.09 0.53
CA ASP A 315 -5.98 -9.45 1.83
C ASP A 315 -7.48 -9.20 2.11
N SER A 316 -8.34 -9.27 1.09
CA SER A 316 -9.79 -9.11 1.26
C SER A 316 -10.49 -10.39 1.76
N SER A 317 -9.80 -11.53 1.74
CA SER A 317 -10.31 -12.84 2.18
C SER A 317 -9.96 -13.19 3.64
N ARG A 318 -9.39 -12.22 4.40
CA ARG A 318 -9.00 -12.37 5.82
C ARG A 318 -9.62 -11.32 6.76
#